data_AF-A0A6N9AUI2-F1
#
_entry.id   AF-A0A6N9AUI2-F1
#
_cell.length_a   1.000
_cell.length_b   1.000
_cell.length_c   1.000
_cell.angle_alpha   90.00
_cell.angle_beta   90.00
_cell.angle_gamma   90.00
#
_symmetry.space_group_name_H-M   'P 1'
#
loop_
_entity.id
_entity.type
_entity.pdbx_description
1 polymer ?
#
loop_
_entity_poly.entity_id
_entity_poly.type
_entity_poly.pdbx_seq_one_letter_code
_entity_poly.pdbx_strand_id
1 'polypeptide(L)'
;MTEAANQLGWWLRLPPTNLIDRGDHVRFRYALYLIIHQAATVLYGMNGLPETMYYPSRLEGARNRLNGLSRAPENAGDALWTLATERVPEKAWAAASRLMRDTLVLLHESGGDHGTLDQDIEEGSFKPDQSRDPGELYALAAEIVERIRLLEGTSAVALGGSLGRGYADRQSDIDLLVFGPGIPREADRRRLISAWPDMRHGPLIEPACDSVVLDGAMVHIRYWTRQTVEDMLKVFPRPPEQRILAEELQCCHALVDPDGRLRVWQNVLEKLPAELVKAVIGEAQDRLPLFRNQWRTAQGADDRVHLYCLANQAVNDLLIALYIRNGRFLSTPRWVHKEIGVFDTLPVDLGANLSRLVDGIIDREDMVARWTVLEGLWDWPEYLHTTVE
;
A
#
# COMPACT_ATOMS: atom_id res chain seq x y z
N MET A 1 0.75 12.32 -13.83
CA MET A 1 1.00 13.51 -12.96
C MET A 1 -0.14 13.78 -11.97
N THR A 2 -1.37 14.06 -12.43
CA THR A 2 -2.53 14.39 -11.57
C THR A 2 -2.79 13.35 -10.47
N GLU A 3 -2.74 12.07 -10.83
CA GLU A 3 -2.88 10.97 -9.86
C GLU A 3 -1.82 11.01 -8.74
N ALA A 4 -0.55 11.23 -9.11
CA ALA A 4 0.53 11.38 -8.13
C ALA A 4 0.29 12.57 -7.20
N ALA A 5 -0.13 13.71 -7.74
CA ALA A 5 -0.42 14.90 -6.94
C ALA A 5 -1.55 14.66 -5.93
N ASN A 6 -2.62 13.98 -6.38
CA ASN A 6 -3.70 13.58 -5.49
C ASN A 6 -3.16 12.67 -4.37
N GLN A 7 -2.34 11.66 -4.71
CA GLN A 7 -1.72 10.76 -3.73
C GLN A 7 -0.81 11.49 -2.72
N LEU A 8 -0.07 12.54 -3.12
CA LEU A 8 0.70 13.35 -2.18
C LEU A 8 -0.21 14.13 -1.20
N GLY A 9 -1.30 14.71 -1.71
CA GLY A 9 -2.30 15.37 -0.86
C GLY A 9 -2.92 14.40 0.13
N TRP A 10 -3.11 13.14 -0.27
CA TRP A 10 -3.58 12.07 0.60
C TRP A 10 -2.64 11.74 1.74
N TRP A 11 -1.33 11.62 1.50
CA TRP A 11 -0.37 11.38 2.58
C TRP A 11 -0.34 12.51 3.60
N LEU A 12 -0.55 13.77 3.19
CA LEU A 12 -0.65 14.90 4.12
C LEU A 12 -1.93 14.85 4.96
N ARG A 13 -3.04 14.38 4.38
CA ARG A 13 -4.33 14.23 5.07
C ARG A 13 -4.35 13.03 6.03
N LEU A 14 -3.71 11.93 5.64
CA LEU A 14 -3.59 10.68 6.39
C LEU A 14 -2.11 10.32 6.56
N PRO A 15 -1.39 11.01 7.46
CA PRO A 15 0.03 10.81 7.63
C PRO A 15 0.32 9.38 8.14
N PRO A 16 1.37 8.70 7.63
CA PRO A 16 1.75 7.36 8.05
C PRO A 16 2.38 7.33 9.46
N THR A 17 2.21 8.38 10.27
CA THR A 17 2.77 8.45 11.64
C THR A 17 2.15 7.40 12.56
N ASN A 18 0.90 6.99 12.29
CA ASN A 18 0.28 5.86 12.97
C ASN A 18 1.08 4.56 12.82
N LEU A 19 1.82 4.39 11.72
CA LEU A 19 2.69 3.23 11.52
C LEU A 19 3.92 3.27 12.44
N ILE A 20 4.38 4.46 12.83
CA ILE A 20 5.45 4.64 13.80
C ILE A 20 4.96 4.16 15.18
N ASP A 21 3.78 4.62 15.60
CA ASP A 21 3.17 4.25 16.88
C ASP A 21 2.93 2.73 16.99
N ARG A 22 2.53 2.10 15.87
CA ARG A 22 2.32 0.65 15.78
C ARG A 22 3.61 -0.17 15.74
N GLY A 23 4.77 0.46 15.56
CA GLY A 23 6.04 -0.24 15.31
C GLY A 23 6.06 -0.95 13.94
N ASP A 24 5.22 -0.54 13.00
CA ASP A 24 5.14 -1.14 11.65
C ASP A 24 6.21 -0.53 10.73
N HIS A 25 7.47 -0.75 11.08
CA HIS A 25 8.62 -0.10 10.44
C HIS A 25 8.70 -0.39 8.93
N VAL A 26 8.43 -1.64 8.53
CA VAL A 26 8.46 -2.04 7.12
C VAL A 26 7.44 -1.26 6.30
N ARG A 27 6.21 -1.16 6.79
CA ARG A 27 5.15 -0.42 6.11
C ARG A 27 5.40 1.09 6.10
N PHE A 28 5.93 1.64 7.19
CA PHE A 28 6.32 3.06 7.24
C PHE A 28 7.36 3.40 6.18
N ARG A 29 8.42 2.60 6.07
CA ARG A 29 9.47 2.79 5.05
C ARG A 29 8.95 2.59 3.64
N TYR A 30 8.06 1.62 3.43
CA TYR A 30 7.39 1.44 2.16
C TYR A 30 6.51 2.65 1.78
N ALA A 31 5.84 3.29 2.75
CA ALA A 31 5.08 4.52 2.50
C ALA A 31 6.00 5.67 2.03
N LEU A 32 7.17 5.84 2.66
CA LEU A 32 8.18 6.82 2.20
C LEU A 32 8.68 6.51 0.78
N TYR A 33 8.87 5.23 0.45
CA TYR A 33 9.20 4.79 -0.90
C TYR A 33 8.15 5.24 -1.93
N LEU A 34 6.86 5.07 -1.63
CA LEU A 34 5.78 5.54 -2.50
C LEU A 34 5.78 7.07 -2.65
N ILE A 35 5.98 7.80 -1.55
CA ILE A 35 6.07 9.26 -1.55
C ILE A 35 7.22 9.75 -2.45
N ILE A 36 8.40 9.12 -2.37
CA ILE A 36 9.54 9.43 -3.24
C ILE A 36 9.14 9.34 -4.73
N HIS A 37 8.49 8.24 -5.12
CA HIS A 37 8.04 8.04 -6.50
C HIS A 37 6.98 9.05 -6.95
N GLN A 38 6.02 9.35 -6.08
CA GLN A 38 4.93 10.28 -6.38
C GLN A 38 5.47 11.70 -6.51
N ALA A 39 6.31 12.15 -5.58
CA ALA A 39 6.95 13.48 -5.62
C ALA A 39 7.80 13.64 -6.88
N ALA A 40 8.67 12.67 -7.19
CA ALA A 40 9.46 12.68 -8.42
C ALA A 40 8.58 12.73 -9.68
N THR A 41 7.44 12.01 -9.68
CA THR A 41 6.52 11.98 -10.82
C THR A 41 5.86 13.32 -11.06
N VAL A 42 5.43 14.00 -9.99
CA VAL A 42 4.86 15.35 -10.10
C VAL A 42 5.91 16.33 -10.61
N LEU A 43 7.10 16.34 -10.00
CA LEU A 43 8.18 17.25 -10.36
C LEU A 43 8.65 17.04 -11.81
N TYR A 44 8.83 15.79 -12.26
CA TYR A 44 9.17 15.52 -13.65
C TYR A 44 8.05 15.95 -14.61
N GLY A 45 6.79 15.66 -14.27
CA GLY A 45 5.63 16.08 -15.07
C GLY A 45 5.55 17.60 -15.24
N MET A 46 5.79 18.37 -14.18
CA MET A 46 5.81 19.84 -14.23
C MET A 46 6.90 20.40 -15.16
N ASN A 47 7.96 19.62 -15.41
CA ASN A 47 9.08 19.95 -16.27
C ASN A 47 9.01 19.24 -17.65
N GLY A 48 7.88 18.61 -17.99
CA GLY A 48 7.71 17.92 -19.27
C GLY A 48 8.57 16.67 -19.45
N LEU A 49 9.08 16.08 -18.36
CA LEU A 49 9.89 14.87 -18.36
C LEU A 49 9.02 13.61 -18.24
N PRO A 50 9.49 12.45 -18.72
CA PRO A 50 8.77 11.18 -18.57
C PRO A 50 8.47 10.84 -17.11
N GLU A 51 7.29 10.27 -16.84
CA GLU A 51 6.85 9.91 -15.49
C GLU A 51 7.80 8.91 -14.80
N THR A 52 7.96 8.99 -13.48
CA THR A 52 8.79 8.05 -12.68
C THR A 52 7.97 7.05 -11.88
N MET A 53 6.65 7.11 -12.00
CA MET A 53 5.74 6.30 -11.19
C MET A 53 6.03 4.83 -11.44
N TYR A 54 6.20 4.05 -10.36
CA TYR A 54 6.36 2.59 -10.37
C TYR A 54 7.69 2.01 -10.91
N TYR A 55 8.68 2.82 -11.30
CA TYR A 55 9.95 2.30 -11.82
C TYR A 55 11.17 2.93 -11.12
N PRO A 56 11.80 2.23 -10.13
CA PRO A 56 13.01 2.72 -9.46
C PRO A 56 14.14 3.10 -10.41
N SER A 57 14.27 2.39 -11.54
CA SER A 57 15.25 2.70 -12.58
C SER A 57 15.13 4.12 -13.16
N ARG A 58 13.96 4.76 -13.07
CA ARG A 58 13.78 6.16 -13.53
C ARG A 58 14.28 7.20 -12.52
N LEU A 59 14.63 6.75 -11.30
CA LEU A 59 15.22 7.57 -10.24
C LEU A 59 16.75 7.52 -10.21
N GLU A 60 17.40 6.91 -11.21
CA GLU A 60 18.85 7.01 -11.36
C GLU A 60 19.28 8.49 -11.47
N GLY A 61 20.21 8.88 -10.60
CA GLY A 61 20.70 10.24 -10.43
C GLY A 61 19.67 11.22 -9.89
N ALA A 62 18.60 10.75 -9.24
CA ALA A 62 17.45 11.58 -8.84
C ALA A 62 17.86 12.82 -8.04
N ARG A 63 18.83 12.70 -7.11
CA ARG A 63 19.32 13.84 -6.33
C ARG A 63 19.76 15.01 -7.20
N ASN A 64 20.71 14.76 -8.11
CA ASN A 64 21.26 15.81 -8.97
C ASN A 64 20.23 16.29 -10.00
N ARG A 65 19.44 15.36 -10.56
CA ARG A 65 18.44 15.67 -11.59
C ARG A 65 17.33 16.56 -11.05
N LEU A 66 16.80 16.26 -9.85
CA LEU A 66 15.71 17.03 -9.24
C LEU A 66 16.19 18.38 -8.72
N ASN A 67 17.40 18.48 -8.18
CA ASN A 67 18.01 19.77 -7.83
C ASN A 67 18.23 20.68 -9.05
N GLY A 68 18.39 20.10 -10.24
CA GLY A 68 18.59 20.84 -11.50
C GLY A 68 17.30 21.20 -12.25
N LEU A 69 16.12 20.87 -11.73
CA LEU A 69 14.86 21.20 -12.39
C LEU A 69 14.55 22.69 -12.30
N SER A 70 13.99 23.25 -13.37
CA SER A 70 13.56 24.65 -13.39
C SER A 70 12.29 24.89 -12.59
N ARG A 71 11.43 23.86 -12.46
CA ARG A 71 10.20 23.89 -11.65
C ARG A 71 10.26 22.80 -10.59
N ALA A 72 10.96 23.07 -9.49
CA ALA A 72 10.97 22.24 -8.30
C ALA A 72 11.17 23.08 -7.03
N PRO A 73 10.76 22.57 -5.85
CA PRO A 73 11.20 23.11 -4.58
C PRO A 73 12.73 23.22 -4.53
N GLU A 74 13.23 24.23 -3.81
CA GLU A 74 14.67 24.38 -3.62
C GLU A 74 15.25 23.11 -2.98
N ASN A 75 16.32 22.57 -3.58
CA ASN A 75 16.99 21.36 -3.11
C ASN A 75 16.07 20.11 -3.03
N ALA A 76 15.07 19.98 -3.92
CA ALA A 76 14.15 18.84 -3.94
C ALA A 76 14.85 17.46 -3.99
N GLY A 77 15.98 17.36 -4.69
CA GLY A 77 16.80 16.16 -4.71
C GLY A 77 17.50 15.86 -3.39
N ASP A 78 17.95 16.89 -2.66
CA ASP A 78 18.50 16.71 -1.31
C ASP A 78 17.41 16.35 -0.29
N ALA A 79 16.17 16.81 -0.50
CA ALA A 79 15.04 16.36 0.29
C ALA A 79 14.81 14.86 0.09
N LEU A 80 14.74 14.35 -1.15
CA LEU A 80 14.64 12.90 -1.40
C LEU A 80 15.82 12.12 -0.82
N TRP A 81 17.03 12.66 -0.92
CA TRP A 81 18.21 12.07 -0.29
C TRP A 81 18.01 11.93 1.23
N THR A 82 17.48 12.96 1.89
CA THR A 82 17.17 12.93 3.32
C THR A 82 16.17 11.81 3.62
N LEU A 83 15.10 11.66 2.83
CA LEU A 83 14.12 10.57 3.01
C LEU A 83 14.79 9.18 2.92
N ALA A 84 15.71 9.01 1.98
CA ALA A 84 16.42 7.75 1.73
C ALA A 84 17.51 7.42 2.77
N THR A 85 17.97 8.41 3.54
CA THR A 85 19.13 8.27 4.45
C THR A 85 18.80 8.45 5.93
N GLU A 86 17.72 9.14 6.27
CA GLU A 86 17.30 9.40 7.66
C GLU A 86 16.71 8.15 8.32
N ARG A 87 17.29 7.75 9.46
CA ARG A 87 16.87 6.57 10.24
C ARG A 87 15.81 6.88 11.29
N VAL A 88 15.72 8.14 11.73
CA VAL A 88 14.71 8.57 12.71
C VAL A 88 13.37 8.78 11.98
N PRO A 89 12.33 7.96 12.25
CA PRO A 89 11.07 8.00 11.50
C PRO A 89 10.41 9.38 11.49
N GLU A 90 10.40 10.09 12.61
CA GLU A 90 9.79 11.40 12.77
C GLU A 90 10.49 12.46 11.91
N LYS A 91 11.82 12.38 11.80
CA LYS A 91 12.61 13.29 10.95
C LYS A 91 12.40 12.98 9.47
N ALA A 92 12.36 11.69 9.12
CA ALA A 92 12.09 11.26 7.74
C ALA A 92 10.69 11.72 7.29
N TRP A 93 9.68 11.58 8.16
CA TRP A 93 8.34 12.11 7.91
C TRP A 93 8.31 13.63 7.80
N ALA A 94 8.99 14.35 8.69
CA ALA A 94 9.06 15.81 8.63
C ALA A 94 9.64 16.30 7.29
N ALA A 95 10.70 15.65 6.80
CA ALA A 95 11.27 15.93 5.48
C ALA A 95 10.28 15.60 4.34
N ALA A 96 9.61 14.44 4.41
CA ALA A 96 8.64 14.02 3.41
C ALA A 96 7.47 14.99 3.32
N SER A 97 6.85 15.32 4.46
CA SER A 97 5.70 16.23 4.52
C SER A 97 6.01 17.63 3.99
N ARG A 98 7.23 18.13 4.22
CA ARG A 98 7.70 19.40 3.66
C ARG A 98 7.81 19.32 2.13
N LEU A 99 8.52 18.32 1.62
CA LEU A 99 8.67 18.12 0.17
C LEU A 99 7.32 18.01 -0.54
N MET A 100 6.36 17.27 0.04
CA MET A 100 5.02 17.13 -0.52
C MET A 100 4.28 18.47 -0.57
N ARG A 101 4.28 19.23 0.53
CA ARG A 101 3.65 20.57 0.58
C ARG A 101 4.25 21.50 -0.47
N ASP A 102 5.57 21.62 -0.50
CA ASP A 102 6.26 22.51 -1.44
C ASP A 102 6.00 22.09 -2.90
N THR A 103 5.96 20.79 -3.18
CA THR A 103 5.63 20.25 -4.50
C THR A 103 4.20 20.59 -4.93
N LEU A 104 3.23 20.46 -4.01
CA LEU A 104 1.82 20.73 -4.30
C LEU A 104 1.53 22.24 -4.46
N VAL A 105 2.16 23.08 -3.64
CA VAL A 105 2.10 24.55 -3.80
C VAL A 105 2.62 24.95 -5.17
N LEU A 106 3.81 24.46 -5.54
CA LEU A 106 4.39 24.78 -6.85
C LEU A 106 3.53 24.29 -8.02
N LEU A 107 2.91 23.11 -7.89
CA LEU A 107 1.98 22.58 -8.90
C LEU A 107 0.74 23.47 -9.06
N HIS A 108 0.23 24.03 -7.96
CA HIS A 108 -0.92 24.92 -7.98
C HIS A 108 -0.61 26.26 -8.67
N GLU A 109 0.49 26.91 -8.27
CA GLU A 109 0.97 28.16 -8.90
C GLU A 109 1.20 28.00 -10.42
N SER A 110 1.54 26.78 -10.81
CA SER A 110 1.83 26.37 -12.18
C SER A 110 0.59 26.19 -13.06
N GLY A 111 -0.60 25.99 -12.47
CA GLY A 111 -1.82 25.61 -13.17
C GLY A 111 -2.69 26.78 -13.63
N GLY A 112 -2.43 28.01 -13.17
CA GLY A 112 -3.25 29.20 -13.49
C GLY A 112 -4.69 29.18 -12.95
N ASP A 113 -5.09 28.09 -12.30
CA ASP A 113 -6.39 27.90 -11.69
C ASP A 113 -6.23 28.12 -10.18
N HIS A 114 -6.62 29.31 -9.68
CA HIS A 114 -6.58 29.69 -8.26
C HIS A 114 -7.62 28.95 -7.40
N GLY A 115 -8.02 27.74 -7.78
CA GLY A 115 -8.91 26.90 -7.00
C GLY A 115 -8.28 26.52 -5.67
N THR A 116 -8.75 27.17 -4.61
CA THR A 116 -8.60 26.90 -3.15
C THR A 116 -7.73 25.68 -2.74
N LEU A 117 -6.42 25.71 -2.99
CA LEU A 117 -5.52 24.71 -2.39
C LEU A 117 -5.35 24.96 -0.88
N ASP A 118 -5.47 26.22 -0.45
CA ASP A 118 -5.25 26.68 0.93
C ASP A 118 -6.35 26.28 1.92
N GLN A 119 -7.53 25.86 1.46
CA GLN A 119 -8.63 25.46 2.37
C GLN A 119 -8.71 23.94 2.59
N ASP A 120 -8.00 23.12 1.81
CA ASP A 120 -8.27 21.68 1.69
C ASP A 120 -7.08 20.75 2.05
N ILE A 121 -5.91 21.28 2.40
CA ILE A 121 -4.77 20.48 2.89
C ILE A 121 -4.45 20.83 4.34
N GLU A 122 -5.47 20.83 5.20
CA GLU A 122 -5.22 20.72 6.64
C GLU A 122 -4.62 19.34 6.92
N GLU A 123 -3.36 19.30 7.34
CA GLU A 123 -2.70 18.06 7.73
C GLU A 123 -3.51 17.38 8.83
N GLY A 124 -3.84 16.10 8.61
CA GLY A 124 -4.66 15.36 9.55
C GLY A 124 -6.15 15.73 9.58
N SER A 125 -6.66 16.50 8.62
CA SER A 125 -8.10 16.81 8.46
C SER A 125 -9.00 15.58 8.35
N PHE A 126 -8.45 14.44 7.93
CA PHE A 126 -9.14 13.16 7.84
C PHE A 126 -8.71 12.16 8.93
N LYS A 127 -7.98 12.60 9.96
CA LYS A 127 -7.63 11.69 11.07
C LYS A 127 -8.93 11.19 11.70
N PRO A 128 -9.22 9.87 11.61
CA PRO A 128 -10.36 9.32 12.32
C PRO A 128 -10.15 9.55 13.82
N ASP A 129 -11.26 9.56 14.57
CA ASP A 129 -11.20 9.64 16.03
C ASP A 129 -10.40 8.45 16.58
N GLN A 130 -9.16 8.73 16.96
CA GLN A 130 -8.20 7.74 17.44
C GLN A 130 -8.48 7.27 18.88
N SER A 131 -9.60 7.70 19.48
CA SER A 131 -10.03 7.26 20.80
C SER A 131 -10.90 6.00 20.77
N ARG A 132 -11.45 5.64 19.61
CA ARG A 132 -12.39 4.51 19.48
C ARG A 132 -11.76 3.17 19.80
N ASP A 133 -12.49 2.37 20.57
CA ASP A 133 -12.11 0.97 20.78
C ASP A 133 -12.47 0.12 19.55
N PRO A 134 -11.68 -0.92 19.19
CA PRO A 134 -12.04 -1.82 18.10
C PRO A 134 -13.46 -2.38 18.19
N GLY A 135 -13.99 -2.65 19.39
CA GLY A 135 -15.37 -3.10 19.58
C GLY A 135 -16.41 -2.11 19.07
N GLU A 136 -16.16 -0.81 19.21
CA GLU A 136 -17.03 0.25 18.69
C GLU A 136 -16.98 0.32 17.16
N LEU A 137 -15.80 0.06 16.57
CA LEU A 137 -15.66 -0.04 15.11
C LEU A 137 -16.43 -1.23 14.53
N TYR A 138 -16.39 -2.39 15.19
CA TYR A 138 -17.19 -3.55 14.79
C TYR A 138 -18.71 -3.27 14.88
N ALA A 139 -19.15 -2.60 15.96
CA ALA A 139 -20.55 -2.23 16.13
C ALA A 139 -21.01 -1.25 15.05
N LEU A 140 -20.24 -0.19 14.80
CA LEU A 140 -20.53 0.78 13.74
C LEU A 140 -20.56 0.10 12.36
N ALA A 141 -19.64 -0.81 12.09
CA ALA A 141 -19.63 -1.55 10.82
C ALA A 141 -20.90 -2.38 10.63
N ALA A 142 -21.38 -3.07 11.68
CA ALA A 142 -22.63 -3.82 11.62
C ALA A 142 -23.84 -2.91 11.32
N GLU A 143 -23.90 -1.71 11.90
CA GLU A 143 -24.94 -0.73 11.60
C GLU A 143 -24.89 -0.23 10.15
N ILE A 144 -23.68 0.04 9.64
CA ILE A 144 -23.49 0.47 8.24
C ILE A 144 -23.94 -0.65 7.29
N VAL A 145 -23.64 -1.91 7.60
CA VAL A 145 -24.06 -3.04 6.78
C VAL A 145 -25.57 -3.09 6.61
N GLU A 146 -26.35 -2.88 7.67
CA GLU A 146 -27.82 -2.86 7.56
C GLU A 146 -28.32 -1.77 6.59
N ARG A 147 -27.62 -0.65 6.49
CA ARG A 147 -27.93 0.41 5.50
C ARG A 147 -27.50 0.01 4.09
N ILE A 148 -26.30 -0.56 3.94
CA ILE A 148 -25.76 -1.00 2.64
C ILE A 148 -26.62 -2.09 2.00
N ARG A 149 -27.21 -2.99 2.79
CA ARG A 149 -28.09 -4.06 2.31
C ARG A 149 -29.32 -3.55 1.56
N LEU A 150 -29.68 -2.28 1.72
CA LEU A 150 -30.75 -1.63 0.97
C LEU A 150 -30.36 -1.34 -0.49
N LEU A 151 -29.08 -1.42 -0.85
CA LEU A 151 -28.65 -1.35 -2.25
C LEU A 151 -29.08 -2.62 -2.99
N GLU A 152 -29.87 -2.41 -4.04
CA GLU A 152 -30.26 -3.48 -4.96
C GLU A 152 -29.03 -4.23 -5.50
N GLY A 153 -29.10 -5.56 -5.48
CA GLY A 153 -28.02 -6.43 -5.95
C GLY A 153 -26.97 -6.78 -4.89
N THR A 154 -27.02 -6.23 -3.67
CA THR A 154 -26.11 -6.67 -2.61
C THR A 154 -26.40 -8.12 -2.22
N SER A 155 -25.43 -9.01 -2.43
CA SER A 155 -25.54 -10.46 -2.14
C SER A 155 -24.78 -10.85 -0.87
N ALA A 156 -23.63 -10.23 -0.61
CA ALA A 156 -22.86 -10.46 0.61
C ALA A 156 -22.09 -9.20 1.01
N VAL A 157 -21.81 -9.08 2.30
CA VAL A 157 -20.97 -8.00 2.86
C VAL A 157 -19.99 -8.58 3.88
N ALA A 158 -18.74 -8.15 3.83
CA ALA A 158 -17.68 -8.60 4.73
C ALA A 158 -16.83 -7.43 5.24
N LEU A 159 -16.21 -7.61 6.40
CA LEU A 159 -15.14 -6.74 6.87
C LEU A 159 -13.83 -7.11 6.18
N GLY A 160 -13.18 -6.13 5.57
CA GLY A 160 -11.81 -6.22 5.07
C GLY A 160 -10.80 -5.64 6.06
N GLY A 161 -9.59 -5.43 5.56
CA GLY A 161 -8.57 -4.67 6.29
C GLY A 161 -8.24 -5.21 7.68
N SER A 162 -8.00 -4.29 8.61
CA SER A 162 -7.60 -4.64 9.98
C SER A 162 -8.71 -5.34 10.78
N LEU A 163 -9.97 -4.95 10.56
CA LEU A 163 -11.14 -5.57 11.21
C LEU A 163 -11.37 -7.00 10.72
N GLY A 164 -11.26 -7.24 9.40
CA GLY A 164 -11.36 -8.58 8.82
C GLY A 164 -10.26 -9.51 9.33
N ARG A 165 -9.04 -8.99 9.48
CA ARG A 165 -7.87 -9.72 10.01
C ARG A 165 -7.90 -9.96 11.52
N GLY A 166 -8.74 -9.23 12.26
CA GLY A 166 -8.70 -9.23 13.74
C GLY A 166 -7.52 -8.48 14.34
N TYR A 167 -6.93 -7.55 13.60
CA TYR A 167 -5.80 -6.70 14.05
C TYR A 167 -6.21 -5.24 14.27
N ALA A 168 -7.51 -4.95 14.28
CA ALA A 168 -8.00 -3.61 14.47
C ALA A 168 -7.50 -3.01 15.80
N ASP A 169 -7.09 -1.75 15.75
CA ASP A 169 -6.73 -0.95 16.91
C ASP A 169 -7.43 0.41 16.83
N ARG A 170 -7.11 1.33 17.75
CA ARG A 170 -7.78 2.64 17.82
C ARG A 170 -7.50 3.55 16.61
N GLN A 171 -6.51 3.22 15.80
CA GLN A 171 -6.14 3.95 14.59
C GLN A 171 -6.65 3.26 13.33
N SER A 172 -7.52 2.25 13.46
CA SER A 172 -8.10 1.52 12.34
C SER A 172 -9.27 2.26 11.70
N ASP A 173 -9.35 2.12 10.38
CA ASP A 173 -10.51 2.40 9.55
C ASP A 173 -11.44 1.18 9.46
N ILE A 174 -12.64 1.41 8.90
CA ILE A 174 -13.61 0.36 8.58
C ILE A 174 -13.57 0.08 7.09
N ASP A 175 -13.01 -1.07 6.70
CA ASP A 175 -13.08 -1.58 5.33
C ASP A 175 -14.28 -2.53 5.19
N LEU A 176 -15.26 -2.18 4.34
CA LEU A 176 -16.39 -3.01 3.96
C LEU A 176 -16.24 -3.48 2.51
N LEU A 177 -16.36 -4.79 2.31
CA LEU A 177 -16.34 -5.44 1.01
C LEU A 177 -17.77 -5.88 0.66
N VAL A 178 -18.34 -5.29 -0.39
CA VAL A 178 -19.72 -5.53 -0.83
C VAL A 178 -19.69 -6.33 -2.12
N PHE A 179 -20.36 -7.48 -2.14
CA PHE A 179 -20.39 -8.38 -3.28
C PHE A 179 -21.80 -8.47 -3.86
N GLY A 180 -21.91 -8.43 -5.19
CA GLY A 180 -23.19 -8.54 -5.91
C GLY A 180 -23.04 -9.04 -7.34
N PRO A 181 -24.13 -9.25 -8.10
CA PRO A 181 -24.06 -9.62 -9.52
C PRO A 181 -23.53 -8.47 -10.40
N GLY A 182 -23.55 -7.24 -9.88
CA GLY A 182 -22.94 -6.06 -10.49
C GLY A 182 -22.60 -5.01 -9.44
N ILE A 183 -21.78 -4.02 -9.80
CA ILE A 183 -21.52 -2.86 -8.94
C ILE A 183 -22.76 -1.94 -9.02
N PRO A 184 -23.40 -1.57 -7.88
CA PRO A 184 -24.53 -0.63 -7.91
C PRO A 184 -24.13 0.69 -8.57
N ARG A 185 -25.06 1.37 -9.26
CA ARG A 185 -24.74 2.61 -9.97
C ARG A 185 -24.27 3.68 -8.99
N GLU A 186 -23.28 4.46 -9.38
CA GLU A 186 -22.70 5.50 -8.53
C GLU A 186 -23.74 6.47 -7.96
N ALA A 187 -24.70 6.92 -8.77
CA ALA A 187 -25.78 7.79 -8.31
C ALA A 187 -26.64 7.16 -7.20
N ASP A 188 -26.89 5.85 -7.26
CA ASP A 188 -27.68 5.14 -6.26
C ASP A 188 -26.88 4.95 -4.96
N ARG A 189 -25.58 4.60 -5.07
CA ARG A 189 -24.67 4.50 -3.91
C ARG A 189 -24.52 5.84 -3.20
N ARG A 190 -24.23 6.90 -3.95
CA ARG A 190 -24.13 8.27 -3.42
C ARG A 190 -25.43 8.71 -2.77
N ARG A 191 -26.59 8.47 -3.40
CA ARG A 191 -27.90 8.82 -2.81
C ARG A 191 -28.12 8.12 -1.48
N LEU A 192 -27.79 6.84 -1.36
CA LEU A 192 -27.90 6.10 -0.10
C LEU A 192 -26.98 6.69 0.98
N ILE A 193 -25.70 6.89 0.64
CA ILE A 193 -24.68 7.35 1.57
C ILE A 193 -24.96 8.79 2.03
N SER A 194 -25.40 9.67 1.12
CA SER A 194 -25.78 11.05 1.45
C SER A 194 -27.02 11.16 2.35
N ALA A 195 -27.78 10.10 2.52
CA ALA A 195 -28.90 10.07 3.45
C ALA A 195 -28.48 9.68 4.89
N TRP A 196 -27.22 9.31 5.12
CA TRP A 196 -26.75 8.92 6.45
C TRP A 196 -26.52 10.16 7.33
N PRO A 197 -27.01 10.15 8.59
CA PRO A 197 -26.74 11.22 9.52
C PRO A 197 -25.24 11.32 9.79
N ASP A 198 -24.74 12.55 9.96
CA ASP A 198 -23.35 12.86 10.35
C ASP A 198 -22.25 12.35 9.40
N MET A 199 -22.64 11.97 8.18
CA MET A 199 -21.73 11.54 7.13
C MET A 199 -21.01 12.75 6.52
N ARG A 200 -19.70 12.62 6.35
CA ARG A 200 -18.90 13.52 5.50
C ARG A 200 -18.28 12.70 4.39
N HIS A 201 -18.29 13.24 3.18
CA HIS A 201 -17.63 12.58 2.07
C HIS A 201 -16.13 12.49 2.36
N GLY A 202 -15.66 11.25 2.35
CA GLY A 202 -14.27 10.97 2.30
C GLY A 202 -13.75 11.18 0.89
N PRO A 203 -12.44 11.28 0.77
CA PRO A 203 -11.76 11.42 -0.52
C PRO A 203 -11.94 10.18 -1.43
N LEU A 204 -12.02 10.42 -2.74
CA LEU A 204 -12.21 9.37 -3.75
C LEU A 204 -10.94 8.54 -3.93
N ILE A 205 -11.01 7.23 -3.64
CA ILE A 205 -9.90 6.29 -3.83
C ILE A 205 -9.94 5.67 -5.22
N GLU A 206 -11.08 5.09 -5.60
CA GLU A 206 -11.30 4.45 -6.90
C GLU A 206 -12.81 4.45 -7.22
N PRO A 207 -13.22 4.32 -8.50
CA PRO A 207 -14.64 4.41 -8.88
C PRO A 207 -15.56 3.37 -8.22
N ALA A 208 -15.00 2.22 -7.81
CA ALA A 208 -15.68 1.12 -7.13
C ALA A 208 -15.50 1.15 -5.60
N CYS A 209 -15.08 2.28 -5.03
CA CYS A 209 -14.95 2.46 -3.59
C CYS A 209 -15.52 3.81 -3.16
N ASP A 210 -16.52 3.77 -2.27
CA ASP A 210 -17.03 4.97 -1.62
C ASP A 210 -16.33 5.12 -0.26
N SER A 211 -15.73 6.29 -0.02
CA SER A 211 -15.07 6.60 1.26
C SER A 211 -15.85 7.68 1.98
N VAL A 212 -16.09 7.50 3.28
CA VAL A 212 -16.80 8.46 4.13
C VAL A 212 -16.19 8.53 5.52
N VAL A 213 -16.40 9.65 6.18
CA VAL A 213 -16.25 9.75 7.63
C VAL A 213 -17.64 9.68 8.25
N LEU A 214 -17.87 8.68 9.09
CA LEU A 214 -19.14 8.48 9.79
C LEU A 214 -18.85 8.33 11.28
N ASP A 215 -19.46 9.21 12.09
CA ASP A 215 -19.29 9.20 13.54
C ASP A 215 -17.79 9.20 13.96
N GLY A 216 -16.99 10.01 13.26
CA GLY A 216 -15.55 10.13 13.48
C GLY A 216 -14.69 8.99 12.92
N ALA A 217 -15.27 7.87 12.44
CA ALA A 217 -14.52 6.78 11.84
C ALA A 217 -14.43 6.94 10.30
N MET A 218 -13.26 6.65 9.74
CA MET A 218 -13.10 6.50 8.29
C MET A 218 -13.68 5.15 7.87
N VAL A 219 -14.52 5.15 6.84
CA VAL A 219 -15.18 3.97 6.28
C VAL A 219 -14.92 3.91 4.78
N HIS A 220 -14.36 2.80 4.31
CA HIS A 220 -14.18 2.47 2.91
C HIS A 220 -15.15 1.37 2.52
N ILE A 221 -16.00 1.60 1.52
CA ILE A 221 -16.99 0.64 1.02
C ILE A 221 -16.59 0.27 -0.39
N ARG A 222 -15.95 -0.89 -0.55
CA ARG A 222 -15.46 -1.41 -1.83
C ARG A 222 -16.45 -2.39 -2.43
N TYR A 223 -16.77 -2.22 -3.70
CA TYR A 223 -17.76 -3.04 -4.41
C TYR A 223 -17.08 -3.99 -5.39
N TRP A 224 -17.38 -5.28 -5.25
CA TRP A 224 -16.89 -6.34 -6.11
C TRP A 224 -18.05 -7.04 -6.81
N THR A 225 -17.87 -7.37 -8.09
CA THR A 225 -18.83 -8.26 -8.76
C THR A 225 -18.49 -9.71 -8.45
N ARG A 226 -19.52 -10.54 -8.33
CA ARG A 226 -19.40 -11.98 -8.27
C ARG A 226 -18.58 -12.52 -9.45
N GLN A 227 -18.81 -11.99 -10.65
CA GLN A 227 -18.09 -12.40 -11.85
C GLN A 227 -16.58 -12.13 -11.71
N THR A 228 -16.19 -10.97 -11.16
CA THR A 228 -14.78 -10.63 -10.90
C THR A 228 -14.12 -11.65 -9.97
N VAL A 229 -14.80 -12.06 -8.90
CA VAL A 229 -14.28 -13.09 -7.99
C VAL A 229 -14.16 -14.44 -8.70
N GLU A 230 -15.21 -14.86 -9.42
CA GLU A 230 -15.21 -16.14 -10.13
C GLU A 230 -14.15 -16.19 -11.22
N ASP A 231 -13.91 -15.11 -11.95
CA ASP A 231 -12.89 -15.04 -12.99
C ASP A 231 -11.48 -15.02 -12.41
N MET A 232 -11.28 -14.33 -11.29
CA MET A 232 -10.03 -14.39 -10.53
C MET A 232 -9.72 -15.83 -10.08
N LEU A 233 -10.70 -16.57 -9.56
CA LEU A 233 -10.49 -17.95 -9.11
C LEU A 233 -10.29 -18.93 -10.30
N LYS A 234 -10.96 -18.70 -11.44
CA LYS A 234 -10.83 -19.54 -12.65
C LYS A 234 -9.44 -19.54 -13.27
N VAL A 235 -8.61 -18.50 -13.03
CA VAL A 235 -7.26 -18.47 -13.61
C VAL A 235 -6.29 -19.43 -12.94
N PHE A 236 -6.64 -19.96 -11.77
CA PHE A 236 -5.78 -20.89 -11.04
C PHE A 236 -5.49 -22.14 -11.88
N PRO A 237 -4.23 -22.64 -11.87
CA PRO A 237 -3.16 -22.28 -10.94
C PRO A 237 -2.23 -21.14 -11.42
N ARG A 238 -2.64 -20.26 -12.34
CA ARG A 238 -1.84 -19.10 -12.71
C ARG A 238 -2.06 -17.93 -11.73
N PRO A 239 -1.05 -17.06 -11.51
CA PRO A 239 -1.22 -15.88 -10.68
C PRO A 239 -2.36 -14.98 -11.17
N PRO A 240 -3.31 -14.60 -10.31
CA PRO A 240 -4.36 -13.67 -10.69
C PRO A 240 -3.79 -12.25 -10.82
N GLU A 241 -4.34 -11.47 -11.74
CA GLU A 241 -4.05 -10.03 -11.85
C GLU A 241 -4.56 -9.28 -10.61
N GLN A 242 -5.74 -9.65 -10.11
CA GLN A 242 -6.40 -9.03 -8.95
C GLN A 242 -5.92 -9.63 -7.61
N ARG A 243 -4.63 -9.55 -7.31
CA ARG A 243 -4.06 -10.07 -6.05
C ARG A 243 -4.62 -9.38 -4.80
N ILE A 244 -4.99 -8.10 -4.91
CA ILE A 244 -5.64 -7.36 -3.83
C ILE A 244 -6.97 -8.04 -3.47
N LEU A 245 -7.80 -8.38 -4.45
CA LEU A 245 -9.06 -9.10 -4.21
C LEU A 245 -8.81 -10.48 -3.60
N ALA A 246 -7.80 -11.21 -4.04
CA ALA A 246 -7.44 -12.51 -3.48
C ALA A 246 -7.04 -12.39 -1.99
N GLU A 247 -6.21 -11.40 -1.66
CA GLU A 247 -5.83 -11.08 -0.28
C GLU A 247 -7.05 -10.67 0.57
N GLU A 248 -7.84 -9.72 0.08
CA GLU A 248 -9.04 -9.23 0.78
C GLU A 248 -10.02 -10.37 1.06
N LEU A 249 -10.30 -11.21 0.07
CA LEU A 249 -11.22 -12.35 0.21
C LEU A 249 -10.69 -13.40 1.19
N GLN A 250 -9.39 -13.69 1.16
CA GLN A 250 -8.76 -14.66 2.06
C GLN A 250 -8.85 -14.21 3.53
N CYS A 251 -8.82 -12.90 3.77
CA CYS A 251 -8.70 -12.35 5.12
C CYS A 251 -9.95 -11.61 5.59
N CYS A 252 -11.04 -11.63 4.83
CA CYS A 252 -12.27 -10.96 5.22
C CYS A 252 -13.09 -11.76 6.23
N HIS A 253 -13.89 -11.05 7.01
CA HIS A 253 -14.86 -11.62 7.94
C HIS A 253 -16.28 -11.33 7.46
N ALA A 254 -17.04 -12.37 7.13
CA ALA A 254 -18.42 -12.22 6.65
C ALA A 254 -19.31 -11.59 7.72
N LEU A 255 -20.02 -10.51 7.37
CA LEU A 255 -21.08 -9.93 8.17
C LEU A 255 -22.46 -10.37 7.68
N VAL A 256 -22.61 -10.48 6.34
CA VAL A 256 -23.83 -10.93 5.67
C VAL A 256 -23.42 -11.86 4.53
N ASP A 257 -23.85 -13.12 4.59
CA ASP A 257 -23.62 -14.12 3.53
C ASP A 257 -24.72 -15.19 3.54
N PRO A 258 -25.98 -14.82 3.19
CA PRO A 258 -27.12 -15.72 3.31
C PRO A 258 -26.98 -17.01 2.49
N ASP A 259 -26.26 -16.94 1.37
CA ASP A 259 -26.05 -18.07 0.45
C ASP A 259 -24.75 -18.84 0.73
N GLY A 260 -23.94 -18.43 1.73
CA GLY A 260 -22.65 -19.05 2.03
C GLY A 260 -21.59 -18.89 0.93
N ARG A 261 -21.74 -17.90 0.06
CA ARG A 261 -20.88 -17.65 -1.12
C ARG A 261 -19.46 -17.27 -0.73
N LEU A 262 -19.32 -16.39 0.26
CA LEU A 262 -17.99 -15.95 0.72
C LEU A 262 -17.22 -17.14 1.25
N ARG A 263 -17.87 -18.00 2.05
CA ARG A 263 -17.25 -19.24 2.55
C ARG A 263 -16.79 -20.14 1.41
N VAL A 264 -17.62 -20.34 0.38
CA VAL A 264 -17.25 -21.15 -0.79
C VAL A 264 -16.00 -20.59 -1.48
N TRP A 265 -15.92 -19.27 -1.69
CA TRP A 265 -14.73 -18.67 -2.29
C TRP A 265 -13.50 -18.74 -1.39
N GLN A 266 -13.67 -18.51 -0.08
CA GLN A 266 -12.60 -18.65 0.91
C GLN A 266 -12.03 -20.07 0.93
N ASN A 267 -12.88 -21.10 0.86
CA ASN A 267 -12.43 -22.50 0.81
C ASN A 267 -11.53 -22.80 -0.40
N VAL A 268 -11.70 -22.10 -1.52
CA VAL A 268 -10.79 -22.23 -2.68
C VAL A 268 -9.42 -21.64 -2.38
N LEU A 269 -9.35 -20.61 -1.52
CA LEU A 269 -8.13 -19.90 -1.13
C LEU A 269 -7.42 -20.53 0.09
N GLU A 270 -8.05 -21.47 0.79
CA GLU A 270 -7.45 -22.15 1.96
C GLU A 270 -6.22 -22.98 1.58
N LYS A 271 -6.22 -23.58 0.39
CA LYS A 271 -5.11 -24.41 -0.13
C LYS A 271 -4.76 -23.99 -1.54
N LEU A 272 -3.75 -23.13 -1.65
CA LEU A 272 -3.26 -22.65 -2.92
C LEU A 272 -2.61 -23.77 -3.73
N PRO A 273 -2.88 -23.89 -5.04
CA PRO A 273 -2.21 -24.88 -5.88
C PRO A 273 -0.69 -24.70 -5.88
N ALA A 274 0.08 -25.80 -5.84
CA ALA A 274 1.54 -25.74 -5.84
C ALA A 274 2.11 -24.98 -7.06
N GLU A 275 1.49 -25.14 -8.24
CA GLU A 275 1.88 -24.42 -9.45
C GLU A 275 1.65 -22.91 -9.36
N LEU A 276 0.63 -22.46 -8.60
CA LEU A 276 0.40 -21.04 -8.32
C LEU A 276 1.50 -20.48 -7.43
N VAL A 277 1.80 -21.19 -6.34
CA VAL A 277 2.88 -20.81 -5.41
C VAL A 277 4.21 -20.70 -6.17
N LYS A 278 4.53 -21.70 -6.99
CA LYS A 278 5.72 -21.72 -7.83
C LYS A 278 5.76 -20.58 -8.84
N ALA A 279 4.64 -20.28 -9.50
CA ALA A 279 4.58 -19.19 -10.47
C ALA A 279 4.81 -17.82 -9.82
N VAL A 280 4.18 -17.54 -8.67
CA VAL A 280 4.37 -16.26 -7.95
C VAL A 280 5.80 -16.12 -7.42
N ILE A 281 6.39 -17.19 -6.87
CA ILE A 281 7.80 -17.19 -6.44
C ILE A 281 8.72 -16.98 -7.65
N GLY A 282 8.44 -17.65 -8.77
CA GLY A 282 9.20 -17.54 -10.02
C GLY A 282 9.23 -16.11 -10.56
N GLU A 283 8.10 -15.39 -10.56
CA GLU A 283 8.06 -13.97 -10.95
C GLU A 283 9.01 -13.09 -10.14
N ALA A 284 9.14 -13.38 -8.84
CA ALA A 284 10.01 -12.66 -7.93
C ALA A 284 11.50 -12.99 -8.21
N GLN A 285 11.79 -14.27 -8.47
CA GLN A 285 13.13 -14.77 -8.84
C GLN A 285 13.61 -14.22 -10.19
N ASP A 286 12.74 -14.16 -11.19
CA ASP A 286 13.04 -13.67 -12.54
C ASP A 286 13.50 -12.20 -12.54
N ARG A 287 13.09 -11.43 -11.52
CA ARG A 287 13.51 -10.02 -11.35
C ARG A 287 14.90 -9.87 -10.73
N LEU A 288 15.45 -10.88 -10.06
CA LEU A 288 16.70 -10.77 -9.32
C LEU A 288 17.92 -10.39 -10.17
N PRO A 289 18.13 -10.95 -11.38
CA PRO A 289 19.29 -10.57 -12.18
C PRO A 289 19.26 -9.09 -12.58
N LEU A 290 18.09 -8.57 -12.96
CA LEU A 290 17.89 -7.16 -13.25
C LEU A 290 18.15 -6.30 -12.01
N PHE A 291 17.58 -6.71 -10.88
CA PHE A 291 17.74 -6.02 -9.61
C PHE A 291 19.21 -5.92 -9.18
N ARG A 292 19.96 -7.02 -9.26
CA ARG A 292 21.40 -7.09 -8.96
C ARG A 292 22.20 -6.12 -9.82
N ASN A 293 21.87 -6.01 -11.10
CA ASN A 293 22.55 -5.07 -12.00
C ASN A 293 22.24 -3.62 -11.62
N GLN A 294 20.97 -3.29 -11.37
CA GLN A 294 20.56 -1.94 -10.95
C GLN A 294 21.20 -1.53 -9.63
N TRP A 295 21.23 -2.46 -8.66
CA TRP A 295 21.87 -2.23 -7.37
C TRP A 295 23.35 -1.88 -7.51
N ARG A 296 24.11 -2.68 -8.29
CA ARG A 296 25.54 -2.43 -8.50
C ARG A 296 25.81 -1.08 -9.17
N THR A 297 24.99 -0.71 -10.16
CA THR A 297 25.07 0.60 -10.81
C THR A 297 24.82 1.73 -9.81
N ALA A 298 23.73 1.66 -9.05
CA ALA A 298 23.38 2.68 -8.07
C ALA A 298 24.42 2.79 -6.94
N GLN A 299 24.96 1.64 -6.49
CA GLN A 299 26.03 1.58 -5.51
C GLN A 299 27.34 2.20 -6.03
N GLY A 300 27.70 1.95 -7.29
CA GLY A 300 28.88 2.54 -7.92
C GLY A 300 28.79 4.07 -8.01
N ALA A 301 27.57 4.60 -8.12
CA ALA A 301 27.27 6.03 -8.20
C ALA A 301 26.99 6.71 -6.84
N ASP A 302 27.00 5.97 -5.71
CA ASP A 302 26.51 6.45 -4.39
C ASP A 302 25.08 7.02 -4.48
N ASP A 303 24.23 6.44 -5.32
CA ASP A 303 22.85 6.89 -5.53
C ASP A 303 21.90 6.27 -4.51
N ARG A 304 21.86 6.89 -3.32
CA ARG A 304 21.09 6.39 -2.18
C ARG A 304 19.59 6.44 -2.37
N VAL A 305 19.08 7.40 -3.15
CA VAL A 305 17.64 7.46 -3.46
C VAL A 305 17.24 6.24 -4.28
N HIS A 306 18.01 5.94 -5.33
CA HIS A 306 17.76 4.78 -6.16
C HIS A 306 17.94 3.47 -5.36
N LEU A 307 19.00 3.33 -4.56
CA LEU A 307 19.22 2.16 -3.70
C LEU A 307 18.10 1.94 -2.69
N TYR A 308 17.59 3.01 -2.06
CA TYR A 308 16.47 2.92 -1.13
C TYR A 308 15.20 2.39 -1.81
N CYS A 309 14.89 2.91 -3.01
CA CYS A 309 13.75 2.46 -3.79
C CYS A 309 13.91 1.01 -4.25
N LEU A 310 15.11 0.63 -4.69
CA LEU A 310 15.44 -0.75 -5.01
C LEU A 310 15.23 -1.65 -3.79
N ALA A 311 15.79 -1.30 -2.62
CA ALA A 311 15.65 -2.11 -1.40
C ALA A 311 14.18 -2.34 -1.03
N ASN A 312 13.34 -1.30 -1.06
CA ASN A 312 11.91 -1.42 -0.76
C ASN A 312 11.16 -2.28 -1.78
N GLN A 313 11.49 -2.17 -3.08
CA GLN A 313 10.90 -3.04 -4.11
C GLN A 313 11.30 -4.50 -3.89
N ALA A 314 12.58 -4.79 -3.65
CA ALA A 314 13.03 -6.16 -3.42
C ALA A 314 12.47 -6.76 -2.13
N VAL A 315 12.33 -5.97 -1.07
CA VAL A 315 11.66 -6.42 0.16
C VAL A 315 10.19 -6.73 -0.10
N ASN A 316 9.48 -5.89 -0.87
CA ASN A 316 8.10 -6.17 -1.24
C ASN A 316 7.97 -7.46 -2.06
N ASP A 317 8.84 -7.67 -3.04
CA ASP A 317 8.85 -8.89 -3.87
C ASP A 317 9.16 -10.14 -3.03
N LEU A 318 10.12 -10.04 -2.11
CA LEU A 318 10.45 -11.10 -1.16
C LEU A 318 9.24 -11.44 -0.27
N LEU A 319 8.55 -10.42 0.24
CA LEU A 319 7.37 -10.61 1.09
C LEU A 319 6.22 -11.27 0.32
N ILE A 320 5.97 -10.88 -0.94
CA ILE A 320 4.93 -11.51 -1.78
C ILE A 320 5.23 -13.01 -1.93
N ALA A 321 6.48 -13.36 -2.24
CA ALA A 321 6.91 -14.75 -2.39
C ALA A 321 6.89 -15.53 -1.07
N LEU A 322 7.25 -14.90 0.05
CA LEU A 322 7.19 -15.52 1.37
C LEU A 322 5.73 -15.78 1.80
N TYR A 323 4.85 -14.83 1.56
CA TYR A 323 3.43 -14.96 1.89
C TYR A 323 2.78 -16.08 1.08
N ILE A 324 2.99 -16.10 -0.24
CA ILE A 324 2.37 -17.13 -1.09
C ILE A 324 2.90 -18.53 -0.75
N ARG A 325 4.18 -18.64 -0.36
CA ARG A 325 4.77 -19.88 0.16
C ARG A 325 4.05 -20.35 1.42
N ASN A 326 3.66 -19.43 2.29
CA ASN A 326 2.89 -19.71 3.50
C ASN A 326 1.38 -19.70 3.25
N GLY A 327 0.96 -19.96 2.00
CA GLY A 327 -0.46 -20.11 1.62
C GLY A 327 -1.27 -18.82 1.64
N ARG A 328 -0.63 -17.65 1.69
CA ARG A 328 -1.31 -16.35 1.80
C ARG A 328 -1.03 -15.42 0.63
N PHE A 329 -2.03 -14.65 0.21
CA PHE A 329 -1.79 -13.53 -0.69
C PHE A 329 -1.29 -12.32 0.07
N LEU A 330 -0.42 -11.54 -0.58
CA LEU A 330 0.00 -10.21 -0.15
C LEU A 330 0.03 -9.30 -1.37
N SER A 331 -0.63 -8.16 -1.28
CA SER A 331 -0.59 -7.12 -2.31
C SER A 331 0.39 -6.00 -2.00
N THR A 332 0.56 -5.70 -0.70
CA THR A 332 1.38 -4.62 -0.16
C THR A 332 1.82 -5.00 1.25
N PRO A 333 2.93 -4.47 1.80
CA PRO A 333 3.48 -4.94 3.08
C PRO A 333 2.67 -4.43 4.29
N ARG A 334 1.37 -4.74 4.34
CA ARG A 334 0.48 -4.43 5.46
C ARG A 334 0.56 -5.53 6.50
N TRP A 335 0.62 -5.15 7.77
CA TRP A 335 0.53 -6.10 8.90
C TRP A 335 1.63 -7.16 8.96
N VAL A 336 2.72 -6.97 8.21
CA VAL A 336 3.87 -7.89 8.17
C VAL A 336 4.38 -8.18 9.58
N HIS A 337 4.53 -7.17 10.42
CA HIS A 337 4.98 -7.31 11.82
C HIS A 337 4.04 -8.14 12.73
N LYS A 338 2.76 -8.31 12.36
CA LYS A 338 1.79 -9.16 13.08
C LYS A 338 1.75 -10.59 12.53
N GLU A 339 1.94 -10.74 11.22
CA GLU A 339 1.64 -12.00 10.52
C GLU A 339 2.88 -12.89 10.34
N ILE A 340 4.07 -12.31 10.14
CA ILE A 340 5.25 -13.13 9.85
C ILE A 340 5.60 -14.10 10.98
N GLY A 341 5.26 -13.78 12.24
CA GLY A 341 5.56 -14.64 13.38
C GLY A 341 4.77 -15.94 13.43
N VAL A 342 3.72 -16.09 12.61
CA VAL A 342 2.89 -17.30 12.55
C VAL A 342 3.14 -18.15 11.30
N PHE A 343 4.14 -17.80 10.50
CA PHE A 343 4.50 -18.56 9.31
C PHE A 343 5.32 -19.79 9.68
N ASP A 344 5.00 -20.93 9.06
CA ASP A 344 5.69 -22.20 9.30
C ASP A 344 7.11 -22.20 8.73
N THR A 345 7.35 -21.40 7.68
CA THR A 345 8.62 -21.37 6.95
C THR A 345 9.14 -19.93 6.86
N LEU A 346 10.21 -19.64 7.61
CA LEU A 346 10.83 -18.32 7.71
C LEU A 346 12.36 -18.38 7.77
N PRO A 347 13.08 -17.44 7.12
CA PRO A 347 14.48 -17.21 7.39
C PRO A 347 14.72 -16.82 8.86
N VAL A 348 15.87 -17.21 9.40
CA VAL A 348 16.33 -16.78 10.72
C VAL A 348 16.45 -15.24 10.74
N ASP A 349 16.02 -14.63 11.85
CA ASP A 349 16.07 -13.18 12.07
C ASP A 349 15.36 -12.33 11.00
N LEU A 350 14.37 -12.89 10.30
CA LEU A 350 13.68 -12.21 9.19
C LEU A 350 13.21 -10.79 9.58
N GLY A 351 12.54 -10.61 10.72
CA GLY A 351 12.02 -9.30 11.11
C GLY A 351 13.10 -8.22 11.27
N ALA A 352 14.24 -8.58 11.84
CA ALA A 352 15.39 -7.69 11.99
C ALA A 352 16.03 -7.38 10.63
N ASN A 353 16.17 -8.41 9.78
CA ASN A 353 16.72 -8.27 8.43
C ASN A 353 15.84 -7.38 7.54
N LEU A 354 14.52 -7.59 7.55
CA LEU A 354 13.57 -6.75 6.82
C LEU A 354 13.67 -5.29 7.27
N SER A 355 13.67 -5.04 8.58
CA SER A 355 13.78 -3.68 9.12
C SER A 355 15.06 -3.00 8.67
N ARG A 356 16.21 -3.68 8.78
CA ARG A 356 17.50 -3.18 8.31
C ARG A 356 17.52 -2.91 6.81
N LEU A 357 16.89 -3.76 5.99
CA LEU A 357 16.89 -3.60 4.54
C LEU A 357 16.15 -2.34 4.08
N VAL A 358 15.05 -1.98 4.76
CA VAL A 358 14.21 -0.84 4.37
C VAL A 358 14.55 0.48 5.09
N ASP A 359 15.45 0.47 6.08
CA ASP A 359 15.79 1.66 6.87
C ASP A 359 16.60 2.72 6.06
N GLY A 360 16.92 3.88 6.64
CA GLY A 360 17.75 4.91 5.98
C GLY A 360 19.20 4.45 5.71
N ILE A 361 19.69 4.68 4.49
CA ILE A 361 21.04 4.27 4.03
C ILE A 361 22.09 5.33 4.40
N ILE A 362 22.97 5.05 5.36
CA ILE A 362 23.86 6.08 5.93
C ILE A 362 25.17 6.25 5.16
N ASP A 363 25.74 5.16 4.67
CA ASP A 363 27.04 5.16 4.02
C ASP A 363 27.20 3.96 3.09
N ARG A 364 28.38 3.87 2.46
CA ARG A 364 28.71 2.81 1.50
C ARG A 364 28.84 1.43 2.17
N GLU A 365 29.26 1.38 3.43
CA GLU A 365 29.37 0.11 4.17
C GLU A 365 27.97 -0.48 4.40
N ASP A 366 27.00 0.35 4.79
CA ASP A 366 25.59 -0.02 4.91
C ASP A 366 25.03 -0.58 3.59
N MET A 367 25.38 0.02 2.44
CA MET A 367 24.96 -0.48 1.12
C MET A 367 25.47 -1.90 0.84
N VAL A 368 26.76 -2.15 1.09
CA VAL A 368 27.35 -3.49 0.91
C VAL A 368 26.66 -4.48 1.83
N ALA A 369 26.53 -4.10 3.11
CA ALA A 369 25.98 -4.96 4.14
C ALA A 369 24.50 -5.30 3.85
N ARG A 370 23.70 -4.38 3.32
CA ARG A 370 22.31 -4.63 2.90
C ARG A 370 22.22 -5.57 1.73
N TRP A 371 23.07 -5.39 0.72
CA TRP A 371 23.11 -6.31 -0.41
C TRP A 371 23.41 -7.74 0.04
N THR A 372 24.37 -7.93 0.95
CA THR A 372 24.67 -9.25 1.52
C THR A 372 23.47 -9.86 2.23
N VAL A 373 22.73 -9.07 3.02
CA VAL A 373 21.50 -9.56 3.69
C VAL A 373 20.44 -9.92 2.66
N LEU A 374 20.25 -9.07 1.64
CA LEU A 374 19.26 -9.30 0.61
C LEU A 374 19.58 -10.58 -0.17
N GLU A 375 20.80 -10.74 -0.69
CA GLU A 375 21.21 -11.98 -1.37
C GLU A 375 21.04 -13.19 -0.46
N GLY A 376 21.41 -13.10 0.82
CA GLY A 376 21.22 -14.20 1.77
C GLY A 376 19.75 -14.61 1.96
N LEU A 377 18.81 -13.66 1.93
CA LEU A 377 17.37 -13.96 2.01
C LEU A 377 16.83 -14.58 0.72
N TRP A 378 17.32 -14.15 -0.45
CA TRP A 378 16.89 -14.68 -1.75
C TRP A 378 17.51 -16.03 -2.09
N ASP A 379 18.73 -16.28 -1.64
CA ASP A 379 19.45 -17.54 -1.80
C ASP A 379 19.08 -18.56 -0.71
N TRP A 380 18.13 -18.24 0.17
CA TRP A 380 17.72 -19.12 1.25
C TRP A 380 17.21 -20.46 0.67
N PRO A 381 17.79 -21.63 1.04
CA PRO A 381 17.54 -22.88 0.32
C PRO A 381 16.07 -23.30 0.30
N GLU A 382 15.35 -23.06 1.39
CA GLU A 382 13.92 -23.33 1.46
C GLU A 382 13.15 -22.41 0.51
N TYR A 383 13.56 -21.16 0.32
CA TYR A 383 13.00 -20.25 -0.67
C TYR A 383 13.10 -20.80 -2.11
N LEU A 384 14.21 -21.46 -2.43
CA LEU A 384 14.55 -21.93 -3.78
C LEU A 384 14.00 -23.32 -4.12
N HIS A 385 13.80 -24.17 -3.12
CA HIS A 385 13.28 -25.52 -3.33
C HIS A 385 11.75 -25.53 -3.20
N THR A 386 11.06 -25.46 -4.34
CA THR A 386 9.60 -25.67 -4.45
C THR A 386 9.25 -27.16 -4.48
N THR A 387 9.92 -28.00 -3.69
CA THR A 387 9.42 -29.35 -3.38
C THR A 387 8.28 -29.17 -2.40
N VAL A 388 7.11 -28.81 -2.94
CA VAL A 388 5.83 -28.97 -2.24
C VAL A 388 5.55 -30.47 -2.31
N GLU A 389 5.93 -31.23 -1.28
CA GLU A 389 5.58 -32.64 -1.13
C GLU A 389 4.07 -32.82 -0.87
#